data_AF-A0A2W2A7H8-F1
#
_entry.id   AF-A0A2W2A7H8-F1
#
_cell.length_a   1.000
_cell.length_b   1.000
_cell.length_c   1.000
_cell.angle_alpha   90.00
_cell.angle_beta   90.00
_cell.angle_gamma   90.00
#
_symmetry.space_group_name_H-M   'P 1'
#
loop_
_entity.id
_entity.type
_entity.pdbx_description
1 polymer ?
#
loop_
_entity_poly.entity_id
_entity_poly.type
_entity_poly.pdbx_seq_one_letter_code
_entity_poly.pdbx_strand_id
1 'polypeptide(L)' 'MPQKNHEEAAKHHDEAAKHHRDAAKHASEGNYDKAAHSAQAAQGHHAKAGEQAKKAATQYAEKKGTMKKDENE' A
#
# COMPACT_ATOMS: atom_id res chain seq x y z
N MET A 1 -1.63 15.70 1.21
CA MET A 1 -0.84 15.68 2.45
C MET A 1 -0.30 14.27 2.61
N PRO A 2 1.01 14.11 2.86
CA PRO A 2 1.65 12.80 2.85
C PRO A 2 1.11 11.85 3.93
N GLN A 3 0.54 12.39 5.02
CA GLN A 3 -0.15 11.63 6.05
C GLN A 3 -1.37 10.84 5.52
N LYS A 4 -2.18 11.46 4.64
CA LYS A 4 -3.31 10.77 3.97
C LYS A 4 -2.85 9.62 3.08
N ASN A 5 -1.69 9.75 2.45
CA ASN A 5 -1.14 8.67 1.62
C ASN A 5 -0.70 7.47 2.49
N HIS A 6 -0.20 7.72 3.71
CA HIS A 6 0.09 6.64 4.66
C HIS A 6 -1.18 5.96 5.16
N GLU A 7 -2.24 6.71 5.43
CA GLU A 7 -3.54 6.14 5.82
C GLU A 7 -4.13 5.27 4.71
N GLU A 8 -4.08 5.72 3.45
CA GLU A 8 -4.54 4.94 2.30
C GLU A 8 -3.67 3.71 2.04
N ALA A 9 -2.34 3.82 2.20
CA ALA A 9 -1.45 2.67 2.12
C ALA A 9 -1.77 1.63 3.21
N ALA A 10 -2.03 2.08 4.44
CA ALA A 10 -2.42 1.20 5.54
C ALA A 10 -3.73 0.46 5.26
N LYS A 11 -4.74 1.15 4.72
CA LYS A 11 -6.00 0.50 4.29
C LYS A 11 -5.76 -0.56 3.23
N HIS A 12 -4.95 -0.26 2.22
CA HIS A 12 -4.63 -1.25 1.20
C HIS A 12 -3.87 -2.45 1.77
N HIS A 13 -2.97 -2.25 2.73
CA HIS A 13 -2.32 -3.36 3.42
C HIS A 13 -3.28 -4.21 4.25
N ASP A 14 -4.26 -3.60 4.93
CA ASP A 14 -5.29 -4.33 5.69
C ASP A 14 -6.15 -5.21 4.76
N GLU A 15 -6.59 -4.65 3.63
CA GLU A 15 -7.33 -5.40 2.61
C GLU A 15 -6.49 -6.51 1.97
N ALA A 16 -5.20 -6.26 1.70
CA ALA A 16 -4.29 -7.31 1.22
C ALA A 16 -4.14 -8.45 2.24
N ALA A 17 -4.03 -8.12 3.53
CA ALA A 17 -3.95 -9.11 4.60
C ALA A 17 -5.24 -9.95 4.69
N LYS A 18 -6.42 -9.33 4.54
CA LYS A 18 -7.70 -10.06 4.46
C LYS A 18 -7.71 -11.04 3.30
N HIS A 19 -7.38 -10.57 2.09
CA HIS A 19 -7.32 -11.43 0.92
C HIS A 19 -6.32 -12.58 1.05
N HIS A 20 -5.17 -12.37 1.68
CA HIS A 20 -4.23 -13.47 1.97
C HIS A 20 -4.80 -14.47 2.97
N ARG A 21 -5.55 -14.03 3.98
CA ARG A 21 -6.25 -14.92 4.91
C ARG A 21 -7.35 -15.73 4.21
N ASP A 22 -8.13 -15.10 3.35
CA ASP A 22 -9.14 -15.78 2.53
C ASP A 22 -8.51 -16.77 1.57
N ALA A 23 -7.37 -16.42 0.95
CA ALA A 23 -6.62 -17.33 0.10
C ALA A 23 -6.15 -18.57 0.87
N ALA A 24 -5.62 -18.40 2.08
CA ALA A 24 -5.19 -19.50 2.94
C ALA A 24 -6.37 -20.40 3.35
N LYS A 25 -7.54 -19.80 3.65
CA LYS A 25 -8.76 -20.52 3.96
C LYS A 25 -9.23 -21.33 2.74
N HIS A 26 -9.36 -20.71 1.57
CA HIS A 26 -9.77 -21.40 0.35
C HIS A 26 -8.80 -22.51 -0.06
N ALA A 27 -7.49 -22.31 0.09
CA ALA A 27 -6.50 -23.35 -0.14
C ALA A 27 -6.69 -24.54 0.81
N SER A 28 -6.99 -24.26 2.09
CA SER A 28 -7.28 -25.31 3.09
C SER A 28 -8.59 -26.06 2.78
N GLU A 29 -9.55 -25.41 2.13
CA GLU A 29 -10.80 -26.00 1.65
C GLU A 29 -10.64 -26.73 0.30
N GLY A 30 -9.42 -26.77 -0.28
CA GLY A 30 -9.15 -27.37 -1.59
C GLY A 30 -9.62 -26.53 -2.79
N ASN A 31 -10.01 -25.28 -2.55
CA ASN A 31 -10.54 -24.34 -3.55
C ASN A 31 -9.42 -23.45 -4.12
N TYR A 32 -8.54 -24.05 -4.92
CA TYR A 32 -7.34 -23.38 -5.42
C TYR A 32 -7.63 -22.20 -6.36
N ASP A 33 -8.70 -22.24 -7.16
CA ASP A 33 -9.09 -21.13 -8.04
C ASP A 33 -9.42 -19.87 -7.25
N LYS A 34 -10.21 -20.01 -6.18
CA LYS A 34 -10.54 -18.90 -5.28
C LYS A 34 -9.31 -18.44 -4.50
N ALA A 35 -8.46 -19.38 -4.07
CA ALA A 35 -7.21 -19.04 -3.40
C ALA A 35 -6.29 -18.21 -4.28
N ALA A 36 -6.13 -18.59 -5.55
CA ALA A 36 -5.35 -17.84 -6.54
C ALA A 36 -5.96 -16.45 -6.80
N HIS A 37 -7.28 -16.37 -6.95
CA HIS A 37 -7.97 -15.09 -7.13
C HIS A 37 -7.76 -14.13 -5.95
N SER A 38 -7.93 -14.64 -4.72
CA SER A 38 -7.69 -13.86 -3.50
C SER A 38 -6.21 -13.46 -3.36
N ALA A 39 -5.26 -14.35 -3.67
CA ALA A 39 -3.84 -14.00 -3.67
C ALA A 39 -3.52 -12.89 -4.70
N GLN A 40 -4.13 -12.94 -5.88
CA GLN A 40 -3.95 -11.93 -6.91
C GLN A 40 -4.56 -10.58 -6.50
N ALA A 41 -5.73 -10.59 -5.85
CA ALA A 41 -6.33 -9.40 -5.27
C ALA A 41 -5.40 -8.78 -4.21
N ALA A 42 -4.86 -9.58 -3.30
CA ALA A 42 -3.91 -9.11 -2.29
C ALA A 42 -2.68 -8.44 -2.92
N GLN A 43 -2.13 -9.02 -3.99
CA GLN A 43 -0.99 -8.48 -4.71
C GLN A 43 -1.29 -7.12 -5.36
N GLY A 44 -2.50 -6.95 -5.90
CA GLY A 44 -2.98 -5.66 -6.42
C GLY A 44 -3.09 -4.58 -5.33
N HIS A 45 -3.55 -4.95 -4.14
CA HIS A 45 -3.58 -4.04 -2.99
C HIS A 45 -2.18 -3.67 -2.51
N HIS A 46 -1.24 -4.61 -2.48
CA HIS A 46 0.17 -4.32 -2.18
C HIS A 46 0.80 -3.31 -3.16
N ALA A 47 0.50 -3.45 -4.46
CA ALA A 47 0.99 -2.52 -5.47
C ALA A 47 0.43 -1.09 -5.23
N LYS A 48 -0.87 -0.97 -4.94
CA LYS A 48 -1.50 0.32 -4.61
C LYS A 48 -0.92 0.93 -3.33
N ALA A 49 -0.72 0.15 -2.29
CA ALA A 49 -0.10 0.61 -1.05
C ALA A 49 1.33 1.13 -1.30
N GLY A 50 2.12 0.40 -2.09
CA GLY A 50 3.46 0.82 -2.48
C GLY A 50 3.47 2.12 -3.29
N GLU A 51 2.51 2.32 -4.19
CA GLU A 51 2.37 3.57 -4.93
C GLU A 51 2.03 4.75 -4.01
N GLN A 52 1.13 4.55 -3.05
CA GLN A 52 0.79 5.58 -2.06
C GLN A 52 1.99 5.92 -1.16
N ALA A 53 2.74 4.91 -0.72
CA ALA A 53 3.97 5.11 0.04
C ALA A 53 5.02 5.89 -0.75
N LYS A 54 5.19 5.60 -2.05
CA LYS A 54 6.07 6.37 -2.94
C LYS A 54 5.59 7.82 -3.09
N LYS A 55 4.29 8.05 -3.31
CA LYS A 55 3.71 9.41 -3.38
C LYS A 55 3.90 10.17 -2.07
N ALA A 56 3.79 9.50 -0.92
CA ALA A 56 4.09 10.09 0.38
C ALA A 56 5.57 10.50 0.47
N ALA A 57 6.48 9.60 0.11
CA ALA A 57 7.92 9.85 0.11
C ALA A 57 8.30 11.03 -0.78
N THR A 58 7.76 11.12 -2.00
CA THR A 58 7.97 12.27 -2.90
C THR A 58 7.45 13.56 -2.27
N GLN A 59 6.23 13.57 -1.72
CA GLN A 59 5.67 14.76 -1.05
C GLN A 59 6.50 15.20 0.17
N TYR A 60 7.06 14.26 0.94
CA TYR A 60 8.00 14.59 2.02
C TYR A 60 9.32 15.17 1.48
N ALA A 61 9.86 14.60 0.39
CA ALA A 61 11.08 15.08 -0.24
C ALA A 61 10.90 16.50 -0.80
N GLU A 62 9.76 16.80 -1.43
CA GLU A 62 9.42 18.13 -1.92
C GLU A 62 9.28 19.13 -0.78
N LYS A 63 8.57 18.78 0.31
CA LYS A 63 8.50 19.62 1.52
C LYS A 63 9.86 19.86 2.16
N LYS A 64 10.75 18.87 2.16
CA LYS A 64 12.11 19.00 2.69
C LYS A 64 13.00 19.86 1.78
N GLY A 65 12.78 19.79 0.46
CA GLY A 65 13.50 20.58 -0.55
C GLY A 65 13.12 22.06 -0.53
N THR A 66 11.86 22.40 -0.24
CA THR A 66 11.41 23.79 -0.11
C THR A 66 11.92 24.51 1.14
N MET A 67 12.32 23.78 2.19
CA MET A 67 12.90 24.39 3.40
C MET A 67 14.38 24.81 3.27
N LYS A 68 15.03 24.55 2.12
CA LYS A 68 16.45 24.85 1.90
C LYS A 68 16.73 26.13 1.10
N LYS A 69 15.71 26.92 0.75
CA LYS A 69 15.86 28.13 -0.08
C LYS A 69 15.71 29.47 0.66
N ASP A 70 15.44 29.47 1.96
CA ASP A 70 15.19 30.69 2.74
C ASP A 70 16.21 30.89 3.89
N GLU A 71 17.46 30.48 3.71
CA GLU A 71 18.58 30.84 4.60
C GLU A 71 19.80 31.26 3.78
N ASN A 72 19.71 32.40 3.09
CA ASN A 72 20.88 33.23 2.78
C ASN A 72 20.43 34.65 2.40
N GLU A 73 20.07 35.46 3.40
CA GLU A 73 20.03 36.92 3.30
C GLU A 73 21.43 37.50 3.56
#